data_AF-A0A662UNJ6-F1
#
_entry.id   AF-A0A662UNJ6-F1
#
_cell.length_a   1.000
_cell.length_b   1.000
_cell.length_c   1.000
_cell.angle_alpha   90.00
_cell.angle_beta   90.00
_cell.angle_gamma   90.00
#
_symmetry.space_group_name_H-M   'P 1'
#
loop_
_entity.id
_entity.type
_entity.pdbx_description
1 polymer ?
#
loop_
_entity_poly.entity_id
_entity_poly.type
_entity_poly.pdbx_seq_one_letter_code
_entity_poly.pdbx_strand_id
1 'polypeptide(L)'
;MYVVVVSGSGDVKRLASRWRWNYRYKHREVDWAVLAEQSISNGVIVVFNSSLLGLFSALKVSEIATGLGFNAKIYWLDVFYSPDTFFEEELREYAYMGATGKDIKRVVKGRLSSRLPETFSMVREDRVYGFGAYTLGDRELKLAVTSWRSNVKARLPESMRGHVLLEAFRSKEFIVLLKGSLLSLLFISRLEKIFRRKAWSMRFYRGTLIEDTEKHIDEKLREKIEKILPHLLYDIRRALVKGRLPRGKQRKEIIEAMQY
;
A
#
# COMPACT_ATOMS: atom_id res chain seq x y z
N MET A 1 5.50 3.10 4.13
CA MET A 1 5.07 3.62 2.79
C MET A 1 3.61 4.02 2.90
N TYR A 2 3.10 4.90 2.03
CA TYR A 2 1.68 5.27 2.06
C TYR A 2 0.90 4.63 0.93
N VAL A 3 -0.32 4.18 1.21
CA VAL A 3 -1.25 3.67 0.20
C VAL A 3 -2.55 4.43 0.33
N VAL A 4 -3.04 4.99 -0.77
CA VAL A 4 -4.38 5.55 -0.83
C VAL A 4 -5.25 4.63 -1.65
N VAL A 5 -6.30 4.09 -1.02
CA VAL A 5 -7.36 3.32 -1.69
C VAL A 5 -8.54 4.26 -1.89
N VAL A 6 -8.81 4.61 -3.15
CA VAL A 6 -9.98 5.41 -3.53
C VAL A 6 -11.03 4.48 -4.12
N SER A 7 -12.26 4.55 -3.61
CA SER A 7 -13.40 3.75 -4.07
C SER A 7 -14.69 4.57 -4.12
N GLY A 8 -15.56 4.27 -5.09
CA GLY A 8 -16.86 4.93 -5.21
C GLY A 8 -17.46 4.84 -6.63
N SER A 9 -18.72 5.22 -6.74
CA SER A 9 -19.44 5.35 -8.00
C SER A 9 -19.22 6.76 -8.56
N GLY A 10 -18.20 6.93 -9.39
CA GLY A 10 -17.89 8.22 -10.00
C GLY A 10 -16.99 8.06 -11.22
N ASP A 11 -16.70 9.17 -11.90
CA ASP A 11 -15.80 9.17 -13.05
C ASP A 11 -14.33 9.01 -12.59
N VAL A 12 -13.90 7.74 -12.50
CA VAL A 12 -12.53 7.34 -12.15
C VAL A 12 -11.51 7.98 -13.10
N LYS A 13 -11.85 8.17 -14.38
CA LYS A 13 -10.96 8.83 -15.35
C LYS A 13 -10.79 10.31 -15.00
N ARG A 14 -11.87 11.00 -14.62
CA ARG A 14 -11.80 12.39 -14.15
C ARG A 14 -10.98 12.52 -12.87
N LEU A 15 -11.14 11.62 -11.91
CA LEU A 15 -10.30 11.56 -10.71
C LEU A 15 -8.81 11.42 -11.07
N ALA A 16 -8.47 10.37 -11.84
CA ALA A 16 -7.09 10.10 -12.24
C ALA A 16 -6.50 11.28 -13.02
N SER A 17 -7.28 11.92 -13.89
CA SER A 17 -6.84 13.07 -14.69
C SER A 17 -6.62 14.31 -13.81
N ARG A 18 -7.53 14.64 -12.89
CA ARG A 18 -7.36 15.77 -11.95
C ARG A 18 -6.19 15.56 -11.01
N TRP A 19 -6.03 14.34 -10.49
CA TRP A 19 -4.87 13.96 -9.69
C TRP A 19 -3.57 14.14 -10.48
N ARG A 20 -3.44 13.51 -11.65
CA ARG A 20 -2.24 13.61 -12.48
C ARG A 20 -1.95 15.08 -12.87
N TRP A 21 -2.97 15.85 -13.22
CA TRP A 21 -2.80 17.26 -13.57
C TRP A 21 -2.33 18.12 -12.39
N ASN A 22 -3.03 18.02 -11.24
CA ASN A 22 -2.70 18.83 -10.07
C ASN A 22 -1.41 18.40 -9.39
N TYR A 23 -0.98 17.15 -9.57
CA TYR A 23 0.16 16.60 -8.86
C TYR A 23 1.36 16.30 -9.76
N ARG A 24 1.22 15.45 -10.78
CA ARG A 24 2.34 15.12 -11.68
C ARG A 24 2.75 16.28 -12.57
N TYR A 25 1.77 16.98 -13.16
CA TYR A 25 2.07 18.04 -14.13
C TYR A 25 2.41 19.38 -13.48
N LYS A 26 1.60 19.83 -12.52
CA LYS A 26 1.87 21.09 -11.82
C LYS A 26 3.02 21.01 -10.82
N HIS A 27 3.32 19.82 -10.30
CA HIS A 27 4.31 19.60 -9.25
C HIS A 27 5.25 18.45 -9.63
N ARG A 28 5.91 18.56 -10.80
CA ARG A 28 6.88 17.56 -11.32
C ARG A 28 7.91 17.12 -10.28
N GLU A 29 8.29 18.04 -9.38
CA GLU A 29 9.22 17.85 -8.27
C GLU A 29 8.76 16.79 -7.24
N VAL A 30 7.53 16.28 -7.37
CA VAL A 30 6.91 15.36 -6.43
C VAL A 30 6.51 14.02 -7.09
N ASP A 31 6.69 13.88 -8.40
CA ASP A 31 6.31 12.67 -9.14
C ASP A 31 7.10 11.43 -8.68
N TRP A 32 8.33 11.63 -8.21
CA TRP A 32 9.17 10.57 -7.64
C TRP A 32 8.59 9.96 -6.34
N ALA A 33 7.66 10.66 -5.67
CA ALA A 33 6.99 10.12 -4.50
C ALA A 33 6.01 8.99 -4.85
N VAL A 34 5.52 8.93 -6.10
CA VAL A 34 4.62 7.88 -6.57
C VAL A 34 5.40 6.64 -6.97
N LEU A 35 5.18 5.55 -6.25
CA LEU A 35 5.77 4.25 -6.55
C LEU A 35 4.93 3.48 -7.56
N ALA A 36 3.61 3.48 -7.40
CA ALA A 36 2.67 2.74 -8.24
C ALA A 36 1.29 3.40 -8.28
N GLU A 37 0.55 3.15 -9.36
CA GLU A 37 -0.83 3.57 -9.56
C GLU A 37 -1.58 2.48 -10.33
N GLN A 38 -2.76 2.08 -9.87
CA GLN A 38 -3.61 1.12 -10.58
C GLN A 38 -5.08 1.55 -10.50
N SER A 39 -5.74 1.58 -11.66
CA SER A 39 -7.19 1.72 -11.74
C SER A 39 -7.86 0.38 -11.43
N ILE A 40 -8.91 0.44 -10.62
CA ILE A 40 -9.80 -0.68 -10.32
C ILE A 40 -11.21 -0.36 -10.82
N SER A 41 -12.10 -1.34 -10.86
CA SER A 41 -13.45 -1.19 -11.43
C SER A 41 -14.18 0.06 -10.94
N ASN A 42 -14.07 0.36 -9.64
CA ASN A 42 -14.78 1.47 -9.00
C ASN A 42 -13.83 2.46 -8.31
N GLY A 43 -12.61 2.68 -8.82
CA GLY A 43 -11.67 3.58 -8.17
C GLY A 43 -10.21 3.50 -8.61
N VAL A 44 -9.32 3.99 -7.76
CA VAL A 44 -7.87 4.03 -8.00
C VAL A 44 -7.13 3.70 -6.71
N ILE A 45 -6.03 2.94 -6.83
CA ILE A 45 -5.07 2.74 -5.75
C ILE A 45 -3.78 3.43 -6.13
N VAL A 46 -3.23 4.23 -5.22
CA VAL A 46 -1.95 4.92 -5.41
C VAL A 46 -1.02 4.59 -4.25
N VAL A 47 0.21 4.22 -4.58
CA VAL A 47 1.26 3.89 -3.61
C VAL A 47 2.32 4.96 -3.65
N PHE A 48 2.67 5.48 -2.48
CA PHE A 48 3.71 6.48 -2.28
C PHE A 48 4.83 5.92 -1.42
N ASN A 49 6.02 6.48 -1.57
CA ASN A 49 7.15 6.17 -0.69
C ASN A 49 6.87 6.59 0.77
N SER A 50 7.84 6.37 1.66
CA SER A 50 7.70 6.64 3.10
C SER A 50 8.12 8.04 3.54
N SER A 51 8.44 8.96 2.63
CA SER A 51 8.87 10.31 3.01
C SER A 51 7.70 11.18 3.48
N LEU A 52 7.99 12.35 4.07
CA LEU A 52 6.94 13.33 4.37
C LEU A 52 6.28 13.86 3.10
N LEU A 53 7.02 13.90 2.00
CA LEU A 53 6.47 14.25 0.70
C LEU A 53 5.51 13.15 0.19
N GLY A 54 5.82 11.88 0.44
CA GLY A 54 4.89 10.76 0.23
C GLY A 54 3.60 10.91 1.04
N LEU A 55 3.69 11.31 2.31
CA LEU A 55 2.52 11.60 3.15
C LEU A 55 1.69 12.75 2.58
N PHE A 56 2.34 13.88 2.24
CA PHE A 56 1.68 15.02 1.62
C PHE A 56 0.96 14.63 0.31
N SER A 57 1.59 13.78 -0.50
CA SER A 57 0.99 13.23 -1.73
C SER A 57 -0.28 12.44 -1.43
N ALA A 58 -0.23 11.56 -0.44
CA ALA A 58 -1.34 10.72 -0.04
C ALA A 58 -2.54 11.57 0.44
N LEU A 59 -2.28 12.57 1.28
CA LEU A 59 -3.28 13.53 1.74
C LEU A 59 -3.91 14.28 0.56
N LYS A 60 -3.11 14.66 -0.43
CA LYS A 60 -3.60 15.35 -1.63
C LYS A 60 -4.47 14.52 -2.54
N VAL A 61 -4.13 13.25 -2.78
CA VAL A 61 -5.04 12.34 -3.49
C VAL A 61 -6.36 12.24 -2.77
N SER A 62 -6.31 12.03 -1.45
CA SER A 62 -7.50 11.87 -0.62
C SER A 62 -8.41 13.09 -0.70
N GLU A 63 -7.87 14.30 -0.54
CA GLU A 63 -8.63 15.56 -0.66
C GLU A 63 -9.31 15.71 -2.03
N ILE A 64 -8.59 15.42 -3.12
CA ILE A 64 -9.13 15.49 -4.49
C ILE A 64 -10.24 14.44 -4.69
N ALA A 65 -10.04 13.23 -4.18
CA ALA A 65 -11.00 12.14 -4.27
C ALA A 65 -12.29 12.47 -3.52
N THR A 66 -12.19 12.91 -2.27
CA THR A 66 -13.33 13.32 -1.45
C THR A 66 -14.06 14.51 -2.08
N GLY A 67 -13.33 15.51 -2.60
CA GLY A 67 -13.92 16.64 -3.32
C GLY A 67 -14.61 16.26 -4.65
N LEU A 68 -14.41 15.04 -5.14
CA LEU A 68 -15.11 14.45 -6.29
C LEU A 68 -16.21 13.44 -5.89
N GLY A 69 -16.48 13.29 -4.59
CA GLY A 69 -17.50 12.38 -4.07
C GLY A 69 -17.05 10.91 -3.94
N PHE A 70 -15.75 10.63 -4.02
CA PHE A 70 -15.23 9.30 -3.74
C PHE A 70 -14.89 9.12 -2.25
N ASN A 71 -14.91 7.88 -1.78
CA ASN A 71 -14.32 7.51 -0.50
C ASN A 71 -12.81 7.29 -0.69
N ALA A 72 -11.99 7.84 0.20
CA ALA A 72 -10.54 7.69 0.18
C ALA A 72 -10.03 7.26 1.56
N LYS A 73 -9.38 6.09 1.60
CA LYS A 73 -8.74 5.55 2.81
C LYS A 73 -7.23 5.61 2.64
N ILE A 74 -6.53 6.16 3.63
CA ILE A 74 -5.06 6.26 3.64
C ILE A 74 -4.51 5.22 4.61
N TYR A 75 -3.62 4.36 4.12
CA TYR A 75 -2.95 3.34 4.91
C TYR A 75 -1.46 3.65 5.04
N TRP A 76 -0.91 3.45 6.23
CA TRP A 76 0.54 3.41 6.46
C TRP A 76 1.01 1.96 6.45
N LEU A 77 1.99 1.66 5.60
CA LEU A 77 2.59 0.34 5.47
C LEU A 77 3.88 0.24 6.28
N ASP A 78 3.84 -0.58 7.33
CA ASP A 78 4.98 -1.01 8.14
C ASP A 78 5.58 -2.31 7.61
N VAL A 79 6.91 -2.41 7.63
CA VAL A 79 7.62 -3.63 7.23
C VAL A 79 7.61 -4.63 8.39
N PHE A 80 7.30 -5.89 8.09
CA PHE A 80 7.53 -7.01 9.02
C PHE A 80 8.48 -8.03 8.40
N TYR A 81 9.27 -8.69 9.26
CA TYR A 81 10.40 -9.51 8.84
C TYR A 81 10.06 -10.99 8.65
N SER A 82 9.07 -11.52 9.39
CA SER A 82 8.71 -12.93 9.38
C SER A 82 7.24 -13.12 9.00
N PRO A 83 6.94 -13.63 7.79
CA PRO A 83 5.57 -13.95 7.38
C PRO A 83 4.89 -14.99 8.26
N ASP A 84 5.64 -15.99 8.73
CA ASP A 84 5.08 -17.08 9.53
C ASP A 84 4.71 -16.60 10.94
N THR A 85 5.59 -15.86 11.62
CA THR A 85 5.30 -15.27 12.94
C THR A 85 4.15 -14.27 12.85
N PHE A 86 4.19 -13.40 11.85
CA PHE A 86 3.14 -12.42 11.61
C PHE A 86 1.79 -13.10 11.32
N PHE A 87 1.80 -14.18 10.56
CA PHE A 87 0.59 -14.95 10.27
C PHE A 87 -0.03 -15.55 11.52
N GLU A 88 0.77 -16.08 12.44
CA GLU A 88 0.28 -16.58 13.72
C GLU A 88 -0.33 -15.47 14.58
N GLU A 89 0.31 -14.30 14.64
CA GLU A 89 -0.21 -13.13 15.37
C GLU A 89 -1.55 -12.67 14.80
N GLU A 90 -1.64 -12.49 13.48
CA GLU A 90 -2.89 -12.11 12.81
C GLU A 90 -3.96 -13.18 13.03
N LEU A 91 -3.64 -14.47 12.92
CA LEU A 91 -4.58 -15.56 13.19
C LEU A 91 -5.15 -15.50 14.61
N ARG A 92 -4.33 -15.18 15.60
CA ARG A 92 -4.79 -14.99 16.98
C ARG A 92 -5.76 -13.81 17.06
N GLU A 93 -5.44 -12.68 16.44
CA GLU A 93 -6.34 -11.52 16.41
C GLU A 93 -7.69 -11.85 15.76
N TYR A 94 -7.70 -12.55 14.61
CA TYR A 94 -8.95 -12.98 13.96
C TYR A 94 -9.74 -13.95 14.85
N ALA A 95 -9.07 -14.85 15.59
CA ALA A 95 -9.72 -15.74 16.54
C ALA A 95 -10.45 -14.97 17.66
N TYR A 96 -9.82 -13.92 18.19
CA TYR A 96 -10.45 -13.04 19.18
C TYR A 96 -11.65 -12.26 18.61
N MET A 97 -11.66 -11.97 17.31
CA MET A 97 -12.77 -11.29 16.62
C MET A 97 -13.95 -12.22 16.26
N GLY A 98 -13.97 -13.46 16.73
CA GLY A 98 -15.07 -14.39 16.49
C GLY A 98 -14.97 -15.17 15.18
N ALA A 99 -13.78 -15.26 14.57
CA ALA A 99 -13.52 -16.24 13.51
C ALA A 99 -13.87 -17.65 13.99
N THR A 100 -14.75 -18.35 13.27
CA THR A 100 -15.16 -19.68 13.72
C THR A 100 -13.94 -20.61 13.73
N GLY A 101 -13.75 -21.38 14.81
CA GLY A 101 -12.58 -22.24 14.98
C GLY A 101 -12.35 -23.29 13.87
N LYS A 102 -13.37 -23.53 13.02
CA LYS A 102 -13.26 -24.36 11.80
C LYS A 102 -12.46 -23.67 10.69
N ASP A 103 -12.57 -22.35 10.54
CA ASP A 103 -11.83 -21.57 9.54
C ASP A 103 -10.34 -21.54 9.90
N ILE A 104 -10.02 -21.29 11.17
CA ILE A 104 -8.64 -21.25 11.70
C ILE A 104 -7.96 -22.62 11.57
N LYS A 105 -8.64 -23.73 11.91
CA LYS A 105 -8.07 -25.08 11.78
C LYS A 105 -7.75 -25.46 10.32
N ARG A 106 -8.53 -24.98 9.34
CA ARG A 106 -8.24 -25.17 7.90
C ARG A 106 -7.03 -24.35 7.45
N VAL A 107 -6.86 -23.15 8.00
CA VAL A 107 -5.71 -22.29 7.71
C VAL A 107 -4.40 -22.90 8.25
N VAL A 108 -4.39 -23.35 9.51
CA VAL A 108 -3.20 -23.94 10.17
C VAL A 108 -2.78 -25.27 9.57
N LYS A 109 -3.74 -26.11 9.10
CA LYS A 109 -3.42 -27.37 8.41
C LYS A 109 -2.93 -27.19 6.96
N GLY A 110 -2.87 -25.96 6.46
CA GLY A 110 -2.46 -25.62 5.10
C GLY A 110 -0.95 -25.65 4.84
N ARG A 111 -0.31 -26.83 4.89
CA ARG A 111 0.64 -27.16 3.82
C ARG A 111 -0.18 -27.17 2.55
N LEU A 112 -0.29 -26.00 1.90
CA LEU A 112 -1.22 -25.71 0.82
C LEU A 112 -1.50 -26.94 -0.04
N SER A 113 -2.61 -27.63 0.23
CA SER A 113 -3.12 -28.59 -0.74
C SER A 113 -3.44 -27.80 -2.01
N SER A 114 -3.42 -28.49 -3.15
CA SER A 114 -3.70 -27.92 -4.47
C SER A 114 -5.11 -27.32 -4.62
N ARG A 115 -5.94 -27.36 -3.57
CA ARG A 115 -7.32 -26.88 -3.55
C ARG A 115 -7.54 -25.99 -2.32
N LEU A 116 -7.38 -24.67 -2.52
CA LEU A 116 -7.76 -23.67 -1.52
C LEU A 116 -9.29 -23.71 -1.32
N PRO A 117 -9.82 -23.83 -0.09
CA PRO A 117 -11.25 -23.76 0.19
C PRO A 117 -11.95 -22.53 -0.39
N GLU A 118 -13.17 -22.71 -0.93
CA GLU A 118 -13.93 -21.70 -1.69
C GLU A 118 -14.38 -20.47 -0.87
N THR A 119 -14.47 -20.58 0.45
CA THR A 119 -14.93 -19.50 1.34
C THR A 119 -13.88 -19.20 2.42
N PHE A 120 -12.92 -18.36 2.08
CA PHE A 120 -12.08 -17.65 3.06
C PHE A 120 -12.40 -16.17 2.96
N SER A 121 -13.17 -15.62 3.89
CA SER A 121 -13.20 -14.15 4.00
C SER A 121 -13.73 -13.66 5.34
N MET A 122 -12.80 -13.42 6.27
CA MET A 122 -12.98 -12.38 7.27
C MET A 122 -12.19 -11.17 6.79
N VAL A 123 -12.88 -10.15 6.27
CA VAL A 123 -12.26 -8.92 5.79
C VAL A 123 -12.17 -7.94 6.96
N ARG A 124 -10.98 -7.35 7.10
CA ARG A 124 -10.68 -6.21 7.95
C ARG A 124 -10.56 -4.97 7.09
N GLU A 125 -11.50 -4.05 7.27
CA GLU A 125 -11.50 -2.79 6.51
C GLU A 125 -10.43 -1.79 6.97
N ASP A 126 -9.95 -1.96 8.20
CA ASP A 126 -8.90 -1.18 8.85
C ASP A 126 -7.49 -1.63 8.44
N ARG A 127 -7.36 -2.72 7.67
CA ARG A 127 -6.08 -3.29 7.27
C ARG A 127 -5.94 -3.53 5.77
N VAL A 128 -4.70 -3.45 5.32
CA VAL A 128 -4.24 -4.01 4.05
C VAL A 128 -2.93 -4.76 4.29
N TYR A 129 -2.56 -5.66 3.40
CA TYR A 129 -1.23 -6.28 3.43
C TYR A 129 -0.52 -6.03 2.10
N GLY A 130 0.81 -6.08 2.13
CA GLY A 130 1.62 -5.89 0.95
C GLY A 130 2.78 -6.86 0.86
N PHE A 131 3.23 -7.07 -0.37
CA PHE A 131 4.43 -7.82 -0.72
C PHE A 131 5.22 -7.00 -1.73
N GLY A 132 6.52 -6.84 -1.48
CA GLY A 132 7.47 -6.25 -2.41
C GLY A 132 8.59 -7.24 -2.69
N ALA A 133 8.96 -7.41 -3.96
CA ALA A 133 10.15 -8.15 -4.35
C ALA A 133 10.99 -7.32 -5.30
N TYR A 134 12.30 -7.32 -5.07
CA TYR A 134 13.31 -6.69 -5.90
C TYR A 134 14.30 -7.74 -6.43
N THR A 135 14.68 -7.63 -7.69
CA THR A 135 15.68 -8.47 -8.35
C THR A 135 16.82 -7.62 -8.93
N LEU A 136 17.94 -8.22 -9.31
CA LEU A 136 19.01 -7.49 -10.00
C LEU A 136 18.73 -7.31 -11.51
N GLY A 137 17.93 -8.23 -12.08
CA GLY A 137 17.56 -8.27 -13.49
C GLY A 137 16.05 -8.42 -13.72
N ASP A 138 15.56 -7.88 -14.84
CA ASP A 138 14.14 -7.89 -15.20
C ASP A 138 13.66 -9.29 -15.61
N ARG A 139 14.55 -10.16 -16.11
CA ARG A 139 14.18 -11.48 -16.65
C ARG A 139 13.66 -12.39 -15.54
N GLU A 140 14.40 -12.50 -14.45
CA GLU A 140 14.07 -13.33 -13.29
C GLU A 140 12.77 -12.86 -12.65
N LEU A 141 12.58 -11.54 -12.58
CA LEU A 141 11.37 -10.92 -12.04
C LEU A 141 10.16 -11.21 -12.92
N LYS A 142 10.28 -11.02 -14.24
CA LYS A 142 9.21 -11.32 -15.20
C LYS A 142 8.78 -12.78 -15.10
N LEU A 143 9.73 -13.72 -15.00
CA LEU A 143 9.42 -15.14 -14.81
C LEU A 143 8.67 -15.42 -13.49
N ALA A 144 9.08 -14.78 -12.38
CA ALA A 144 8.37 -14.89 -11.12
C ALA A 144 6.94 -14.34 -11.19
N VAL A 145 6.78 -13.14 -11.75
CA VAL A 145 5.49 -12.47 -11.94
C VAL A 145 4.56 -13.30 -12.82
N THR A 146 5.08 -13.86 -13.93
CA THR A 146 4.30 -14.77 -14.78
C THR A 146 3.85 -16.01 -14.01
N SER A 147 4.73 -16.61 -13.19
CA SER A 147 4.34 -17.76 -12.37
C SER A 147 3.24 -17.41 -11.37
N TRP A 148 3.33 -16.25 -10.71
CA TRP A 148 2.26 -15.75 -9.85
C TRP A 148 0.94 -15.56 -10.60
N ARG A 149 0.96 -14.85 -11.73
CA ARG A 149 -0.25 -14.51 -12.50
C ARG A 149 -0.90 -15.73 -13.12
N SER A 150 -0.14 -16.58 -13.79
CA SER A 150 -0.67 -17.71 -14.57
C SER A 150 -0.91 -18.97 -13.74
N ASN A 151 -0.07 -19.24 -12.74
CA ASN A 151 -0.16 -20.49 -11.98
C ASN A 151 -0.91 -20.35 -10.66
N VAL A 152 -1.00 -19.14 -10.11
CA VAL A 152 -1.75 -18.88 -8.87
C VAL A 152 -2.99 -18.07 -9.20
N LYS A 153 -2.84 -16.79 -9.56
CA LYS A 153 -3.97 -15.84 -9.65
C LYS A 153 -5.04 -16.26 -10.66
N ALA A 154 -4.65 -16.68 -11.86
CA ALA A 154 -5.58 -17.09 -12.92
C ALA A 154 -6.44 -18.32 -12.55
N ARG A 155 -5.99 -19.12 -11.59
CA ARG A 155 -6.70 -20.33 -11.13
C ARG A 155 -7.61 -20.05 -9.93
N LEU A 156 -7.64 -18.82 -9.42
CA LEU A 156 -8.47 -18.44 -8.29
C LEU A 156 -9.89 -18.05 -8.75
N PRO A 157 -10.94 -18.40 -7.98
CA PRO A 157 -12.28 -17.86 -8.16
C PRO A 157 -12.31 -16.33 -8.18
N GLU A 158 -13.31 -15.75 -8.86
CA GLU A 158 -13.51 -14.29 -8.96
C GLU A 158 -13.48 -13.60 -7.59
N SER A 159 -14.18 -14.18 -6.61
CA SER A 159 -14.27 -13.69 -5.23
C SER A 159 -12.89 -13.54 -4.58
N MET A 160 -12.01 -14.53 -4.75
CA MET A 160 -10.66 -14.53 -4.21
C MET A 160 -9.71 -13.61 -4.97
N ARG A 161 -9.84 -13.52 -6.30
CA ARG A 161 -9.08 -12.56 -7.11
C ARG A 161 -9.31 -11.12 -6.64
N GLY A 162 -10.52 -10.81 -6.17
CA GLY A 162 -10.89 -9.53 -5.57
C GLY A 162 -10.18 -9.18 -4.26
N HIS A 163 -9.38 -10.08 -3.66
CA HIS A 163 -8.50 -9.75 -2.54
C HIS A 163 -7.18 -9.14 -2.98
N VAL A 164 -6.79 -9.29 -4.25
CA VAL A 164 -5.62 -8.62 -4.83
C VAL A 164 -6.04 -7.23 -5.28
N LEU A 165 -5.65 -6.23 -4.49
CA LEU A 165 -6.01 -4.83 -4.72
C LEU A 165 -5.15 -4.20 -5.82
N LEU A 166 -3.84 -4.41 -5.77
CA LEU A 166 -2.90 -3.83 -6.73
C LEU A 166 -1.77 -4.81 -7.04
N GLU A 167 -1.32 -4.80 -8.29
CA GLU A 167 -0.10 -5.43 -8.77
C GLU A 167 0.64 -4.45 -9.67
N ALA A 168 1.78 -3.94 -9.19
CA ALA A 168 2.63 -3.04 -9.94
C ALA A 168 3.97 -3.71 -10.24
N PHE A 169 4.40 -3.59 -11.50
CA PHE A 169 5.71 -3.98 -11.95
C PHE A 169 6.43 -2.73 -12.44
N ARG A 170 7.58 -2.41 -11.83
CA ARG A 170 8.39 -1.25 -12.17
C ARG A 170 9.84 -1.70 -12.13
N SER A 171 10.59 -1.55 -13.23
CA SER A 171 12.00 -1.96 -13.42
C SER A 171 12.64 -2.59 -12.18
N LYS A 172 12.82 -3.93 -12.21
CA LYS A 172 13.39 -4.74 -11.13
C LYS A 172 12.58 -4.86 -9.82
N GLU A 173 11.43 -4.21 -9.71
CA GLU A 173 10.51 -4.30 -8.56
C GLU A 173 9.13 -4.83 -8.94
N PHE A 174 8.59 -5.66 -8.07
CA PHE A 174 7.21 -6.11 -8.10
C PHE A 174 6.54 -5.85 -6.75
N ILE A 175 5.43 -5.13 -6.78
CA ILE A 175 4.65 -4.76 -5.59
C ILE A 175 3.24 -5.34 -5.74
N VAL A 176 2.77 -6.01 -4.70
CA VAL A 176 1.40 -6.51 -4.58
C VAL A 176 0.77 -5.93 -3.32
N LEU A 177 -0.44 -5.39 -3.43
CA LEU A 177 -1.28 -5.01 -2.29
C LEU A 177 -2.51 -5.91 -2.25
N LEU A 178 -2.89 -6.28 -1.04
CA LEU A 178 -3.92 -7.23 -0.74
C LEU A 178 -4.86 -6.65 0.33
N LYS A 179 -6.15 -7.04 0.31
CA LYS A 179 -7.11 -6.69 1.37
C LYS A 179 -6.63 -7.21 2.73
N GLY A 180 -6.98 -6.56 3.84
CA GLY A 180 -6.81 -7.14 5.16
C GLY A 180 -7.71 -8.37 5.32
N SER A 181 -7.19 -9.56 5.05
CA SER A 181 -7.91 -10.83 5.24
C SER A 181 -6.95 -11.98 5.46
N LEU A 182 -7.41 -13.06 6.12
CA LEU A 182 -6.62 -14.28 6.28
C LEU A 182 -6.16 -14.88 4.94
N LEU A 183 -7.00 -14.79 3.89
CA LEU A 183 -6.64 -15.25 2.54
C LEU A 183 -5.42 -14.51 1.98
N SER A 184 -5.33 -13.21 2.24
CA SER A 184 -4.21 -12.38 1.78
C SER A 184 -2.88 -12.81 2.39
N LEU A 185 -2.87 -13.29 3.63
CA LEU A 185 -1.65 -13.81 4.25
C LEU A 185 -1.19 -15.12 3.59
N LEU A 186 -2.12 -15.97 3.16
CA LEU A 186 -1.81 -17.15 2.34
C LEU A 186 -1.21 -16.76 0.98
N PHE A 187 -1.71 -15.68 0.36
CA PHE A 187 -1.12 -15.14 -0.86
C PHE A 187 0.29 -14.62 -0.64
N ILE A 188 0.56 -13.94 0.49
CA ILE A 188 1.92 -13.51 0.85
C ILE A 188 2.87 -14.71 0.96
N SER A 189 2.47 -15.78 1.66
CA SER A 189 3.29 -17.00 1.76
C SER A 189 3.55 -17.65 0.39
N ARG A 190 2.56 -17.61 -0.53
CA ARG A 190 2.74 -18.09 -1.91
C ARG A 190 3.69 -17.21 -2.72
N LEU A 191 3.54 -15.89 -2.63
CA LEU A 191 4.42 -14.92 -3.28
C LEU A 191 5.86 -15.11 -2.79
N GLU A 192 6.07 -15.19 -1.48
CA GLU A 192 7.37 -15.49 -0.91
C GLU A 192 7.97 -16.76 -1.53
N LYS A 193 7.25 -17.88 -1.57
CA LYS A 193 7.77 -19.13 -2.15
C LYS A 193 8.17 -18.99 -3.63
N ILE A 194 7.40 -18.23 -4.41
CA ILE A 194 7.69 -18.01 -5.85
C ILE A 194 8.95 -17.16 -6.03
N PHE A 195 9.12 -16.15 -5.18
CA PHE A 195 10.15 -15.12 -5.32
C PHE A 195 11.41 -15.40 -4.49
N ARG A 196 11.38 -16.25 -3.46
CA ARG A 196 12.51 -16.50 -2.52
C ARG A 196 13.83 -16.88 -3.21
N ARG A 197 13.77 -17.58 -4.34
CA ARG A 197 14.97 -17.98 -5.12
C ARG A 197 15.33 -17.04 -6.26
N LYS A 198 14.50 -16.04 -6.56
CA LYS A 198 14.64 -15.14 -7.72
C LYS A 198 14.89 -13.70 -7.30
N ALA A 199 14.33 -13.30 -6.16
CA ALA A 199 14.45 -11.97 -5.60
C ALA A 199 15.75 -11.83 -4.81
N TRP A 200 16.40 -10.70 -5.01
CA TRP A 200 17.52 -10.23 -4.20
C TRP A 200 17.03 -9.74 -2.83
N SER A 201 15.89 -9.04 -2.81
CA SER A 201 15.26 -8.54 -1.59
C SER A 201 13.76 -8.76 -1.65
N MET A 202 13.17 -9.14 -0.52
CA MET A 202 11.73 -9.20 -0.34
C MET A 202 11.35 -8.39 0.88
N ARG A 203 10.20 -7.73 0.82
CA ARG A 203 9.63 -6.95 1.91
C ARG A 203 8.17 -7.33 2.06
N PHE A 204 7.74 -7.46 3.29
CA PHE A 204 6.35 -7.74 3.63
C PHE A 204 5.80 -6.57 4.41
N TYR A 205 4.58 -6.16 4.09
CA TYR A 205 4.00 -4.95 4.62
C TYR A 205 2.68 -5.24 5.33
N ARG A 206 2.51 -4.71 6.54
CA ARG A 206 1.21 -4.56 7.19
C ARG A 206 0.79 -3.11 7.04
N GLY A 207 -0.35 -2.90 6.41
CA GLY A 207 -0.98 -1.60 6.28
C GLY A 207 -2.03 -1.37 7.33
N THR A 208 -1.92 -0.28 8.07
CA THR A 208 -2.92 0.18 9.03
C THR A 208 -3.58 1.46 8.52
N LEU A 209 -4.89 1.56 8.68
CA LEU A 209 -5.64 2.76 8.35
C LEU A 209 -5.17 3.92 9.24
N ILE A 210 -4.92 5.08 8.64
CA ILE A 210 -4.63 6.32 9.37
C ILE A 210 -5.97 6.95 9.74
N GLU A 211 -6.41 6.74 10.99
CA GLU A 211 -7.65 7.33 11.52
C GLU A 211 -7.46 8.79 11.95
N ASP A 212 -6.40 9.06 12.71
CA ASP A 212 -6.01 10.41 13.12
C ASP A 212 -4.83 10.90 12.28
N THR A 213 -5.15 11.74 11.30
CA THR A 213 -4.15 12.29 10.38
C THR A 213 -3.18 13.25 11.05
N GLU A 214 -3.65 14.09 11.97
CA GLU A 214 -2.79 15.09 12.63
C GLU A 214 -1.81 14.41 13.58
N LYS A 215 -2.29 13.45 14.37
CA LYS A 215 -1.41 12.64 15.23
C LYS A 215 -0.36 11.90 14.42
N HIS A 216 -0.74 11.28 13.29
CA HIS A 216 0.21 10.59 12.42
C HIS A 216 1.24 11.55 11.81
N ILE A 217 0.84 12.77 11.42
CA ILE A 217 1.78 13.82 10.97
C ILE A 217 2.79 14.14 12.07
N ASP A 218 2.32 14.37 13.30
CA ASP A 218 3.18 14.75 14.42
C ASP A 218 4.15 13.62 14.80
N GLU A 219 3.71 12.37 14.76
CA GLU A 219 4.59 11.20 14.94
C GLU A 219 5.67 11.11 13.86
N LYS A 220 5.30 11.27 12.59
CA LYS A 220 6.27 11.21 11.47
C LYS A 220 7.24 12.38 11.42
N LEU A 221 6.83 13.55 11.92
CA LEU A 221 7.74 14.68 12.11
C LEU A 221 8.75 14.40 13.22
N ARG A 222 8.31 13.82 14.35
CA ARG A 222 9.21 13.45 15.44
C ARG A 222 10.25 12.41 15.00
N GLU A 223 9.84 11.39 14.24
CA GLU A 223 10.76 10.38 13.67
C GLU A 223 11.87 10.97 12.77
N LYS A 224 11.63 12.16 12.20
CA LYS A 224 12.52 12.81 11.23
C LYS A 224 13.11 14.13 11.74
N ILE A 225 12.92 14.44 13.03
CA ILE A 225 13.27 15.76 13.58
C ILE A 225 14.75 16.09 13.42
N GLU A 226 15.62 15.07 13.50
CA GLU A 226 17.08 15.23 13.34
C GLU A 226 17.50 15.52 11.89
N LYS A 227 16.67 15.17 10.90
CA LYS A 227 16.95 15.36 9.47
C LYS A 227 16.39 16.67 8.92
N ILE A 228 15.56 17.36 9.69
CA ILE A 228 14.83 18.54 9.27
C ILE A 228 15.36 19.74 10.05
N LEU A 229 15.74 20.80 9.33
CA LEU A 229 16.19 22.03 9.98
C LEU A 229 15.07 22.59 10.89
N PRO A 230 15.36 23.01 12.13
CA PRO A 230 14.32 23.42 13.09
C PRO A 230 13.37 24.50 12.58
N HIS A 231 13.88 25.46 11.81
CA HIS A 231 13.08 26.55 11.25
C HIS A 231 12.09 26.09 10.17
N LEU A 232 12.27 24.90 9.57
CA LEU A 232 11.37 24.34 8.56
C LEU A 232 10.26 23.48 9.18
N LEU A 233 10.40 23.01 10.41
CA LEU A 233 9.45 22.09 11.05
C LEU A 233 8.03 22.64 11.08
N TYR A 234 7.87 23.91 11.46
CA TYR A 234 6.56 24.57 11.51
C TYR A 234 5.90 24.63 10.14
N ASP A 235 6.65 25.04 9.12
CA ASP A 235 6.11 25.20 7.77
C ASP A 235 5.81 23.86 7.10
N ILE A 236 6.61 22.82 7.36
CA ILE A 236 6.33 21.46 6.90
C ILE A 236 5.06 20.93 7.57
N ARG A 237 4.94 21.05 8.90
CA ARG A 237 3.72 20.63 9.62
C ARG A 237 2.51 21.36 9.07
N ARG A 238 2.61 22.69 8.91
CA ARG A 238 1.53 23.52 8.35
C ARG A 238 1.17 23.09 6.94
N ALA A 239 2.14 22.75 6.10
CA ALA A 239 1.91 22.29 4.74
C ALA A 239 1.20 20.93 4.71
N LEU A 240 1.57 20.01 5.60
CA LEU A 240 0.92 18.70 5.75
C LEU A 240 -0.52 18.83 6.23
N VAL A 241 -0.75 19.56 7.34
CA VAL A 241 -2.09 19.74 7.93
C VAL A 241 -3.03 20.49 6.97
N LYS A 242 -2.56 21.57 6.33
CA LYS A 242 -3.38 22.35 5.40
C LYS A 242 -3.45 21.77 3.99
N GLY A 243 -2.66 20.73 3.71
CA GLY A 243 -2.41 20.25 2.35
C GLY A 243 -1.97 21.38 1.42
N ARG A 244 -1.12 22.32 1.81
CA ARG A 244 -0.70 23.40 0.89
C ARG A 244 0.76 23.75 1.08
N LEU A 245 1.55 23.61 0.02
CA LEU A 245 2.93 24.10 -0.01
C LEU A 245 2.94 25.63 -0.06
N PRO A 246 3.92 26.29 0.59
CA PRO A 246 4.09 27.73 0.49
C PRO A 246 4.51 28.16 -0.93
N ARG A 247 4.38 29.46 -1.20
CA ARG A 247 4.78 30.08 -2.47
C ARG A 247 6.20 30.64 -2.37
N GLY A 248 6.86 30.84 -3.51
CA GLY A 248 8.17 31.49 -3.57
C GLY A 248 9.35 30.57 -3.23
N LYS A 249 10.49 31.16 -2.85
CA LYS A 249 11.77 30.45 -2.63
C LYS A 249 11.68 29.35 -1.56
N GLN A 250 10.94 29.61 -0.49
CA GLN A 250 10.75 28.69 0.65
C GLN A 250 10.12 27.34 0.24
N ARG A 251 9.40 27.32 -0.89
CA ARG A 251 8.78 26.11 -1.41
C ARG A 251 9.78 24.99 -1.69
N LYS A 252 10.93 25.32 -2.30
CA LYS A 252 11.93 24.32 -2.70
C LYS A 252 12.59 23.70 -1.47
N GLU A 253 13.01 24.53 -0.52
CA GLU A 253 13.60 24.11 0.75
C GLU A 253 12.68 23.15 1.52
N ILE A 254 11.38 23.45 1.56
CA ILE A 254 10.40 22.58 2.22
C ILE A 254 10.22 21.25 1.47
N ILE A 255 10.14 21.28 0.13
CA ILE A 255 10.04 20.05 -0.66
C ILE A 255 11.28 19.17 -0.43
N GLU A 256 12.48 19.76 -0.48
CA GLU A 256 13.76 19.10 -0.24
C GLU A 256 13.80 18.49 1.17
N ALA A 257 13.42 19.26 2.20
CA ALA A 257 13.35 18.75 3.57
C ALA A 257 12.33 17.62 3.74
N MET A 258 11.22 17.63 3.00
CA MET A 258 10.21 16.58 3.03
C MET A 258 10.62 15.30 2.29
N GLN A 259 11.72 15.32 1.52
CA GLN A 259 12.16 14.12 0.79
C GLN A 259 12.79 13.08 1.71
N TYR A 260 13.40 13.52 2.81
CA TYR A 260 14.02 12.69 3.84
C TYR A 260 13.01 11.90 4.67
#